data_AF-A0A1F7URT0-F1
#
_entry.id   AF-A0A1F7URT0-F1
#
_cell.length_a   1.000
_cell.length_b   1.000
_cell.length_c   1.000
_cell.angle_alpha   90.00
_cell.angle_beta   90.00
_cell.angle_gamma   90.00
#
_symmetry.space_group_name_H-M   'P 1'
#
loop_
_entity.id
_entity.type
_entity.pdbx_description
1 polymer ?
#
loop_
_entity_poly.entity_id
_entity_poly.type
_entity_poly.pdbx_seq_one_letter_code
_entity_poly.pdbx_strand_id
1 'polypeptide(L)'
;MPEIIFGLPTAIALMYGAAFFYLLGIIATWKSYRAESNELMGAFMAFLFSMGLALFLMGSAEYLAQPMLGAAGTLAILIGSVIMLRFPLSLARQPLQSFLFYVSMIVAIAFFVVMMATRVGQEYMMPMIMWFMIVVNGIVVSFFVIYAGLKAKERWFKVKAIGGGTGIAACCLASHVAMMIGTPLISAMLQFAAPIIIAVSIQLGKFLQRSSQRPDTNLASAA
;
A
#
# COMPACT_ATOMS: atom_id res chain seq x y z
N MET A 1 -23.31 -14.30 -4.90
CA MET A 1 -23.12 -13.29 -3.83
C MET A 1 -24.42 -12.50 -3.75
N PRO A 2 -24.88 -12.05 -2.58
CA PRO A 2 -26.01 -11.11 -2.57
C PRO A 2 -25.67 -9.96 -3.51
N GLU A 3 -26.60 -9.59 -4.39
CA GLU A 3 -26.34 -8.52 -5.38
C GLU A 3 -26.26 -7.15 -4.71
N ILE A 4 -26.81 -7.04 -3.50
CA ILE A 4 -26.96 -5.80 -2.74
C ILE A 4 -26.56 -6.02 -1.29
N ILE A 5 -25.71 -5.14 -0.76
CA ILE A 5 -25.34 -5.03 0.67
C ILE A 5 -25.56 -3.58 1.09
N PHE A 6 -26.33 -3.35 2.16
CA PHE A 6 -26.72 -2.01 2.65
C PHE A 6 -27.34 -1.09 1.56
N GLY A 7 -28.11 -1.65 0.62
CA GLY A 7 -28.74 -0.88 -0.47
C GLY A 7 -27.79 -0.47 -1.61
N LEU A 8 -26.52 -0.92 -1.58
CA LEU A 8 -25.53 -0.70 -2.62
C LEU A 8 -25.18 -2.02 -3.32
N PRO A 9 -24.81 -1.99 -4.62
CA PRO A 9 -24.17 -3.12 -5.28
C PRO A 9 -22.98 -3.62 -4.46
N THR A 10 -22.88 -4.94 -4.29
CA THR A 10 -21.86 -5.56 -3.42
C THR A 10 -20.43 -5.13 -3.74
N ALA A 11 -20.08 -4.93 -5.03
CA ALA A 11 -18.77 -4.43 -5.43
C ALA A 11 -18.46 -3.04 -4.84
N ILE A 12 -19.41 -2.11 -4.95
CA ILE A 12 -19.31 -0.74 -4.44
C ILE A 12 -19.21 -0.73 -2.92
N ALA A 13 -20.05 -1.54 -2.25
CA ALA A 13 -20.02 -1.67 -0.79
C ALA A 13 -18.66 -2.20 -0.30
N LEU A 14 -18.06 -3.16 -1.01
CA LEU A 14 -16.73 -3.68 -0.70
C LEU A 14 -15.63 -2.63 -0.93
N MET A 15 -15.69 -1.84 -2.00
CA MET A 15 -14.72 -0.77 -2.26
C MET A 15 -14.75 0.30 -1.16
N TYR A 16 -15.93 0.79 -0.77
CA TYR A 16 -16.06 1.76 0.32
C TYR A 16 -15.67 1.17 1.67
N GLY A 17 -16.08 -0.08 1.93
CA GLY A 17 -15.65 -0.80 3.12
C GLY A 17 -14.12 -0.88 3.19
N ALA A 18 -13.47 -1.29 2.12
CA ALA A 18 -12.02 -1.40 2.08
C ALA A 18 -11.37 -0.03 2.29
N ALA A 19 -11.83 1.01 1.58
CA ALA A 19 -11.36 2.39 1.76
C ALA A 19 -11.45 2.85 3.24
N PHE A 20 -12.53 2.50 3.94
CA PHE A 20 -12.69 2.79 5.36
C PHE A 20 -11.64 2.07 6.22
N PHE A 21 -11.34 0.80 5.96
CA PHE A 21 -10.26 0.08 6.67
C PHE A 21 -8.88 0.68 6.40
N TYR A 22 -8.62 1.13 5.17
CA TYR A 22 -7.40 1.87 4.85
C TYR A 22 -7.31 3.19 5.62
N LEU A 23 -8.41 3.94 5.74
CA LEU A 23 -8.48 5.15 6.56
C LEU A 23 -8.20 4.87 8.05
N LEU A 24 -8.78 3.80 8.61
CA LEU A 24 -8.47 3.36 9.97
C LEU A 24 -6.98 2.99 10.12
N GLY A 25 -6.41 2.32 9.12
CA GLY A 25 -4.99 2.00 9.05
C GLY A 25 -4.12 3.27 9.10
N ILE A 26 -4.49 4.31 8.35
CA ILE A 26 -3.81 5.62 8.38
C ILE A 26 -3.89 6.24 9.77
N ILE A 27 -5.08 6.32 10.37
CA ILE A 27 -5.28 6.91 11.69
C ILE A 27 -4.45 6.17 12.75
N ALA A 28 -4.49 4.84 12.72
CA ALA A 28 -3.77 3.98 13.66
C ALA A 28 -2.24 4.11 13.54
N THR A 29 -1.73 4.33 12.32
CA THR A 29 -0.30 4.42 12.05
C THR A 29 0.23 5.86 12.06
N TRP A 30 -0.65 6.88 12.08
CA TRP A 30 -0.30 8.30 12.00
C TRP A 30 0.70 8.75 13.06
N LYS A 31 0.43 8.41 14.33
CA LYS A 31 1.33 8.73 15.45
C LYS A 31 2.68 8.02 15.34
N SER A 32 2.75 6.89 14.64
CA SER A 32 3.99 6.15 14.40
C SER A 32 4.78 6.78 13.26
N TYR A 33 4.12 7.17 12.18
CA TYR A 33 4.75 7.91 11.09
C TYR A 33 5.37 9.23 11.54
N ARG A 34 4.66 10.02 12.36
CA ARG A 34 5.20 11.30 12.86
C ARG A 34 6.40 11.12 13.81
N ALA A 35 6.47 9.99 14.51
CA ALA A 35 7.56 9.70 15.45
C ALA A 35 8.78 9.08 14.76
N GLU A 36 8.59 8.35 13.66
CA GLU A 36 9.62 7.62 12.92
C GLU A 36 9.49 7.91 11.42
N SER A 37 9.97 9.08 10.99
CA SER A 37 9.91 9.53 9.59
C SER A 37 11.00 8.86 8.73
N ASN A 38 11.01 7.54 8.71
CA ASN A 38 11.90 6.73 7.89
C ASN A 38 11.25 6.40 6.54
N GLU A 39 12.06 6.15 5.51
CA GLU A 39 11.60 5.80 4.15
C GLU A 39 10.64 4.59 4.14
N LEU A 40 10.82 3.62 5.05
CA LEU A 40 9.92 2.47 5.21
C LEU A 40 8.51 2.90 5.64
N MET A 41 8.42 3.79 6.63
CA MET A 41 7.13 4.26 7.13
C MET A 41 6.47 5.22 6.12
N GLY A 42 7.28 5.96 5.36
CA GLY A 42 6.83 6.72 4.20
C GLY A 42 6.19 5.82 3.14
N ALA A 43 6.80 4.68 2.82
CA ALA A 43 6.22 3.70 1.89
C ALA A 43 4.88 3.13 2.41
N PHE A 44 4.78 2.78 3.69
CA PHE A 44 3.52 2.28 4.26
C PHE A 44 2.41 3.34 4.28
N MET A 45 2.75 4.60 4.60
CA MET A 45 1.77 5.68 4.54
C MET A 45 1.33 5.97 3.11
N ALA A 46 2.27 6.04 2.16
CA ALA A 46 1.95 6.22 0.75
C ALA A 46 1.04 5.10 0.24
N PHE A 47 1.31 3.85 0.65
CA PHE A 47 0.45 2.72 0.37
C PHE A 47 -0.96 2.88 0.93
N LEU A 48 -1.08 3.15 2.23
CA LEU A 48 -2.38 3.23 2.87
C LEU A 48 -3.23 4.39 2.31
N PHE A 49 -2.61 5.55 2.07
CA PHE A 49 -3.28 6.71 1.49
C PHE A 49 -3.69 6.49 0.04
N SER A 50 -2.76 6.03 -0.81
CA SER A 50 -3.06 5.85 -2.24
C SER A 50 -4.14 4.80 -2.46
N MET A 51 -4.06 3.67 -1.75
CA MET A 51 -5.08 2.61 -1.84
C MET A 51 -6.42 3.05 -1.26
N GLY A 52 -6.44 3.69 -0.10
CA GLY A 52 -7.67 4.20 0.51
C GLY A 52 -8.37 5.22 -0.40
N LEU A 53 -7.61 6.17 -0.94
CA LEU A 53 -8.13 7.18 -1.87
C LEU A 53 -8.59 6.56 -3.18
N ALA A 54 -7.83 5.63 -3.74
CA ALA A 54 -8.18 4.98 -5.00
C ALA A 54 -9.46 4.14 -4.88
N LEU A 55 -9.59 3.33 -3.82
CA LEU A 55 -10.79 2.52 -3.57
C LEU A 55 -12.01 3.39 -3.32
N PHE A 56 -11.85 4.52 -2.61
CA PHE A 56 -12.93 5.49 -2.43
C PHE A 56 -13.37 6.10 -3.76
N LEU A 57 -12.41 6.60 -4.56
CA LEU A 57 -12.68 7.25 -5.84
C LEU A 57 -13.24 6.28 -6.88
N MET A 58 -12.74 5.04 -6.94
CA MET A 58 -13.26 3.99 -7.82
C MET A 58 -14.67 3.57 -7.41
N GLY A 59 -14.94 3.40 -6.11
CA GLY A 59 -16.30 3.14 -5.62
C GLY A 59 -17.28 4.28 -5.94
N SER A 60 -16.83 5.53 -5.83
CA SER A 60 -17.62 6.70 -6.24
C SER A 60 -17.81 6.80 -7.75
N ALA A 61 -16.83 6.38 -8.54
CA ALA A 61 -16.93 6.32 -10.00
C ALA A 61 -18.03 5.36 -10.45
N GLU A 62 -18.08 4.16 -9.85
CA GLU A 62 -19.12 3.17 -10.13
C GLU A 62 -20.50 3.61 -9.63
N TYR A 63 -20.57 4.22 -8.44
CA TYR A 63 -21.84 4.69 -7.87
C TYR A 63 -22.46 5.87 -8.64
N LEU A 64 -21.64 6.86 -9.03
CA LEU A 64 -22.09 8.07 -9.73
C LEU A 64 -22.06 7.93 -11.26
N ALA A 65 -21.60 6.78 -11.78
CA ALA A 65 -21.33 6.55 -13.20
C ALA A 65 -20.41 7.63 -13.82
N GLN A 66 -19.45 8.14 -13.05
CA GLN A 66 -18.53 9.20 -13.48
C GLN A 66 -17.11 8.63 -13.73
N PRO A 67 -16.69 8.45 -14.99
CA PRO A 67 -15.39 7.84 -15.30
C PRO A 67 -14.19 8.69 -14.86
N MET A 68 -14.36 10.02 -14.71
CA MET A 68 -13.32 10.91 -14.20
C MET A 68 -12.86 10.55 -12.78
N LEU A 69 -13.77 10.07 -11.91
CA LEU A 69 -13.41 9.64 -10.56
C LEU A 69 -12.55 8.37 -10.59
N GLY A 70 -12.84 7.43 -11.49
CA GLY A 70 -12.03 6.22 -11.68
C GLY A 70 -10.63 6.54 -12.22
N ALA A 71 -10.53 7.53 -13.11
CA ALA A 71 -9.25 8.04 -13.59
C ALA A 71 -8.44 8.70 -12.45
N ALA A 72 -9.08 9.50 -11.59
CA ALA A 72 -8.43 10.08 -10.42
C ALA A 72 -7.94 9.01 -9.43
N GLY A 73 -8.72 7.94 -9.22
CA GLY A 73 -8.30 6.79 -8.42
C GLY A 73 -7.08 6.07 -9.02
N THR A 74 -7.05 5.89 -10.34
CA THR A 74 -5.90 5.31 -11.05
C THR A 74 -4.65 6.17 -10.89
N LEU A 75 -4.79 7.49 -11.01
CA LEU A 75 -3.69 8.42 -10.79
C LEU A 75 -3.16 8.36 -9.35
N ALA A 76 -4.05 8.24 -8.36
CA ALA A 76 -3.67 8.08 -6.96
C ALA A 76 -2.82 6.82 -6.73
N ILE A 77 -3.17 5.69 -7.37
CA ILE A 77 -2.37 4.46 -7.33
C ILE A 77 -0.99 4.69 -7.94
N LEU A 78 -0.92 5.29 -9.14
CA LEU A 78 0.36 5.53 -9.82
C LEU A 78 1.30 6.40 -8.99
N ILE A 79 0.81 7.52 -8.48
CA ILE A 79 1.61 8.43 -7.64
C ILE A 79 2.03 7.72 -6.34
N GLY A 80 1.10 7.03 -5.68
CA GLY A 80 1.41 6.27 -4.46
C GLY A 80 2.50 5.23 -4.66
N SER A 81 2.45 4.52 -5.78
CA SER A 81 3.40 3.46 -6.13
C SER A 81 4.80 4.03 -6.39
N VAL A 82 4.89 5.17 -7.06
CA VAL A 82 6.16 5.90 -7.25
C VAL A 82 6.75 6.35 -5.92
N ILE A 83 5.93 6.82 -4.98
CA ILE A 83 6.39 7.18 -3.63
C ILE A 83 6.88 5.94 -2.88
N MET A 84 6.19 4.81 -3.00
CA MET A 84 6.63 3.54 -2.41
C MET A 84 7.97 3.06 -2.96
N LEU A 85 8.24 3.28 -4.25
CA LEU A 85 9.53 2.95 -4.89
C LEU A 85 10.70 3.73 -4.30
N ARG A 86 10.47 4.82 -3.55
CA ARG A 86 11.53 5.54 -2.87
C ARG A 86 12.27 4.67 -1.84
N PHE A 87 11.58 3.70 -1.22
CA PHE A 87 12.19 2.75 -0.30
C PHE A 87 13.20 1.81 -0.99
N PRO A 88 12.86 1.01 -2.03
CA PRO A 88 13.84 0.21 -2.73
C PRO A 88 14.93 1.06 -3.40
N LEU A 89 14.59 2.27 -3.88
CA LEU A 89 15.58 3.19 -4.45
C LEU A 89 16.53 3.78 -3.42
N SER A 90 16.21 3.75 -2.12
CA SER A 90 17.12 4.22 -1.05
C SER A 90 18.40 3.40 -0.92
N LEU A 91 18.46 2.22 -1.54
CA LEU A 91 19.68 1.42 -1.67
C LEU A 91 20.67 2.00 -2.69
N ALA A 92 20.23 2.90 -3.58
CA ALA A 92 21.10 3.58 -4.54
C ALA A 92 21.83 4.76 -3.90
N ARG A 93 23.04 5.06 -4.37
CA ARG A 93 23.80 6.25 -3.92
C ARG A 93 23.08 7.52 -4.38
N GLN A 94 23.03 8.54 -3.52
CA GLN A 94 22.73 9.90 -3.98
C GLN A 94 23.87 10.37 -4.90
N PRO A 95 23.60 11.00 -6.06
CA PRO A 95 22.34 11.63 -6.52
C PRO A 95 21.40 10.75 -7.37
N LEU A 96 21.77 9.51 -7.66
CA LEU A 96 21.02 8.63 -8.58
C LEU A 96 19.61 8.30 -8.05
N GLN A 97 19.43 8.21 -6.73
CA GLN A 97 18.14 7.98 -6.08
C GLN A 97 17.10 9.05 -6.47
N SER A 98 17.44 10.34 -6.35
CA SER A 98 16.52 11.44 -6.65
C SER A 98 16.19 11.48 -8.14
N PHE A 99 17.18 11.23 -8.99
CA PHE A 99 16.97 11.15 -10.43
C PHE A 99 15.99 10.02 -10.81
N LEU A 100 16.20 8.80 -10.30
CA LEU A 100 15.32 7.66 -10.55
C LEU A 100 13.89 7.88 -10.01
N PHE A 101 13.76 8.59 -8.89
CA PHE A 101 12.46 8.96 -8.35
C PHE A 101 11.71 9.93 -9.28
N TYR A 102 12.34 11.02 -9.73
CA TYR A 102 11.68 11.97 -10.64
C TYR A 102 11.38 11.35 -12.01
N VAL A 103 12.30 10.55 -12.55
CA VAL A 103 12.08 9.83 -13.81
C VAL A 103 10.89 8.88 -13.69
N SER A 104 10.81 8.08 -12.62
CA SER A 104 9.67 7.17 -12.42
C SER A 104 8.34 7.93 -12.26
N MET A 105 8.34 9.09 -11.60
CA MET A 105 7.16 9.95 -11.51
C MET A 105 6.72 10.50 -12.88
N ILE A 106 7.67 11.00 -13.68
CA ILE A 106 7.37 11.50 -15.03
C ILE A 106 6.83 10.38 -15.91
N VAL A 107 7.44 9.19 -15.87
CA VAL A 107 6.98 8.04 -16.65
C VAL A 107 5.57 7.61 -16.24
N ALA A 108 5.26 7.57 -14.95
CA ALA A 108 3.93 7.21 -14.46
C ALA A 108 2.86 8.23 -14.90
N ILE A 109 3.16 9.54 -14.81
CA ILE A 109 2.25 10.60 -15.25
C ILE A 109 2.07 10.57 -16.78
N ALA A 110 3.16 10.44 -17.54
CA ALA A 110 3.12 10.35 -18.99
C ALA A 110 2.29 9.14 -19.44
N PHE A 111 2.49 7.98 -18.81
CA PHE A 111 1.69 6.79 -19.04
C PHE A 111 0.20 7.05 -18.80
N PHE A 112 -0.15 7.66 -17.67
CA PHE A 112 -1.54 8.02 -17.36
C PHE A 112 -2.15 8.95 -18.41
N VAL A 113 -1.44 10.01 -18.79
CA VAL A 113 -1.90 10.99 -19.78
C VAL A 113 -2.12 10.32 -21.14
N VAL A 114 -1.20 9.47 -21.60
CA VAL A 114 -1.32 8.74 -22.87
C VAL A 114 -2.52 7.79 -22.84
N MET A 115 -2.71 7.07 -21.73
CA MET A 115 -3.85 6.16 -21.57
C MET A 115 -5.19 6.92 -21.56
N MET A 116 -5.25 8.08 -20.93
CA MET A 116 -6.45 8.91 -20.89
C MET A 116 -6.74 9.65 -22.19
N ALA A 117 -5.72 9.92 -23.01
CA ALA A 117 -5.85 10.67 -24.25
C ALA A 117 -6.54 9.89 -25.39
N THR A 118 -6.61 8.56 -25.30
CA THR A 118 -7.18 7.71 -26.36
C THR A 118 -8.29 6.82 -25.83
N ARG A 119 -9.33 6.57 -26.65
CA ARG A 119 -10.45 5.68 -26.28
C ARG A 119 -9.98 4.26 -25.97
N VAL A 120 -9.04 3.75 -26.78
CA VAL A 120 -8.41 2.45 -26.57
C VAL A 120 -7.64 2.43 -25.24
N GLY A 121 -6.87 3.48 -24.94
CA GLY A 121 -6.17 3.60 -23.67
C GLY A 121 -7.11 3.59 -22.47
N GLN A 122 -8.27 4.25 -22.54
CA GLN A 122 -9.27 4.25 -21.48
C GLN A 122 -9.84 2.85 -21.22
N GLU A 123 -10.11 2.07 -22.27
CA GLU A 123 -10.60 0.68 -22.16
C GLU A 123 -9.56 -0.25 -21.51
N TYR A 124 -8.27 -0.06 -21.81
CA TYR A 124 -7.19 -0.87 -21.24
C TYR A 124 -6.62 -0.32 -19.92
N MET A 125 -7.12 0.81 -19.40
CA MET A 125 -6.54 1.45 -18.21
C MET A 125 -6.65 0.57 -16.96
N MET A 126 -7.81 -0.04 -16.73
CA MET A 126 -8.05 -0.90 -15.57
C MET A 126 -7.21 -2.20 -15.56
N PRO A 127 -7.14 -2.98 -16.65
CA PRO A 127 -6.26 -4.16 -16.67
C PRO A 127 -4.78 -3.77 -16.59
N MET A 128 -4.36 -2.65 -17.20
CA MET A 128 -2.97 -2.19 -17.12
C MET A 128 -2.59 -1.73 -15.71
N ILE A 129 -3.47 -1.02 -14.99
CA ILE A 129 -3.17 -0.63 -13.60
C ILE A 129 -3.13 -1.86 -12.68
N MET A 130 -3.97 -2.87 -12.90
CA MET A 130 -3.87 -4.14 -12.16
C MET A 130 -2.51 -4.82 -12.36
N TRP A 131 -2.03 -4.93 -13.61
CA TRP A 131 -0.70 -5.46 -13.90
C TRP A 131 0.40 -4.62 -13.26
N PHE A 132 0.29 -3.30 -13.34
CA PHE A 132 1.22 -2.38 -12.70
C PHE A 132 1.26 -2.60 -11.17
N MET A 133 0.10 -2.74 -10.52
CA MET A 133 0.03 -3.01 -9.08
C MET A 133 0.64 -4.36 -8.71
N ILE A 134 0.42 -5.40 -9.52
CA ILE A 134 1.06 -6.71 -9.34
C ILE A 134 2.58 -6.58 -9.41
N VAL A 135 3.10 -5.95 -10.47
CA VAL A 135 4.55 -5.91 -10.71
C VAL A 135 5.25 -4.93 -9.77
N VAL A 136 4.80 -3.68 -9.72
CA VAL A 136 5.51 -2.62 -8.99
C VAL A 136 5.27 -2.74 -7.48
N ASN A 137 4.03 -2.76 -7.03
CA ASN A 137 3.75 -2.81 -5.59
C ASN A 137 3.84 -4.24 -5.06
N GLY A 138 3.23 -5.18 -5.77
CA GLY A 138 3.09 -6.58 -5.37
C GLY A 138 4.40 -7.36 -5.42
N ILE A 139 5.25 -7.15 -6.43
CA ILE A 139 6.54 -7.84 -6.54
C ILE A 139 7.66 -6.93 -6.09
N VAL A 140 7.91 -5.81 -6.78
CA VAL A 140 9.12 -4.99 -6.54
C VAL A 140 9.14 -4.40 -5.11
N VAL A 141 8.13 -3.61 -4.74
CA VAL A 141 8.10 -2.95 -3.42
C VAL A 141 8.00 -3.99 -2.30
N SER A 142 7.06 -4.93 -2.38
CA SER A 142 6.85 -5.91 -1.31
C SER A 142 8.09 -6.79 -1.09
N PHE A 143 8.74 -7.26 -2.17
CA PHE A 143 9.92 -8.10 -2.09
C PHE A 143 11.08 -7.36 -1.42
N PHE A 144 11.32 -6.11 -1.83
CA PHE A 144 12.39 -5.30 -1.24
C PHE A 144 12.13 -4.98 0.24
N VAL A 145 10.88 -4.68 0.59
CA VAL A 145 10.49 -4.44 1.98
C VAL A 145 10.69 -5.69 2.85
N ILE A 146 10.25 -6.86 2.37
CA ILE A 146 10.44 -8.13 3.09
C ILE A 146 11.94 -8.47 3.18
N TYR A 147 12.68 -8.30 2.09
CA TYR A 147 14.12 -8.55 2.05
C TYR A 147 14.89 -7.66 3.03
N ALA A 148 14.56 -6.36 3.10
CA ALA A 148 15.13 -5.44 4.07
C ALA A 148 14.83 -5.90 5.51
N GLY A 149 13.61 -6.39 5.76
CA GLY A 149 13.24 -7.00 7.05
C GLY A 149 14.06 -8.25 7.39
N LEU A 150 14.30 -9.13 6.42
CA LEU A 150 15.10 -10.35 6.62
C LEU A 150 16.57 -10.03 6.93
N LYS A 151 17.14 -8.99 6.32
CA LYS A 151 18.52 -8.53 6.57
C LYS A 151 18.68 -7.69 7.85
N ALA A 152 17.60 -7.19 8.43
CA ALA A 152 17.69 -6.33 9.60
C ALA A 152 18.11 -7.11 10.85
N LYS A 153 19.09 -6.56 11.58
CA LYS A 153 19.55 -7.10 12.87
C LYS A 153 18.55 -6.82 14.00
N GLU A 154 17.85 -5.69 13.93
CA GLU A 154 16.95 -5.25 14.98
C GLU A 154 15.57 -5.89 14.83
N ARG A 155 15.11 -6.56 15.90
CA ARG A 155 13.85 -7.31 15.89
C ARG A 155 12.63 -6.43 15.60
N TRP A 156 12.65 -5.18 16.07
CA TRP A 156 11.54 -4.24 15.84
C TRP A 156 11.40 -3.89 14.35
N PHE A 157 12.52 -3.63 13.65
CA PHE A 157 12.51 -3.31 12.23
C PHE A 157 12.07 -4.52 11.40
N LYS A 158 12.55 -5.71 11.76
CA LYS A 158 12.20 -6.97 11.11
C LYS A 158 10.69 -7.21 11.09
N VAL A 159 10.02 -7.01 12.22
CA VAL A 159 8.55 -7.18 12.32
C VAL A 159 7.80 -6.16 11.47
N LYS A 160 8.20 -4.88 11.51
CA LYS A 160 7.57 -3.82 10.70
C LYS A 160 7.72 -4.09 9.21
N ALA A 161 8.94 -4.41 8.77
CA ALA A 161 9.25 -4.62 7.37
C ALA A 161 8.62 -5.90 6.82
N ILE A 162 8.76 -7.05 7.49
CA ILE A 162 8.14 -8.30 7.01
C ILE A 162 6.61 -8.18 7.01
N GLY A 163 6.01 -7.70 8.11
CA GLY A 163 4.56 -7.58 8.20
C GLY A 163 3.98 -6.54 7.25
N GLY A 164 4.63 -5.38 7.11
CA GLY A 164 4.16 -4.37 6.16
C GLY A 164 4.31 -4.81 4.71
N GLY A 165 5.43 -5.46 4.37
CA GLY A 165 5.66 -6.03 3.05
C GLY A 165 4.68 -7.15 2.70
N THR A 166 4.36 -8.05 3.63
CA THR A 166 3.34 -9.08 3.40
C THR A 166 1.94 -8.48 3.24
N GLY A 167 1.62 -7.40 3.95
CA GLY A 167 0.37 -6.66 3.75
C GLY A 167 0.26 -6.07 2.33
N ILE A 168 1.32 -5.45 1.82
CA ILE A 168 1.38 -4.94 0.43
C ILE A 168 1.26 -6.10 -0.57
N ALA A 169 2.00 -7.20 -0.36
CA ALA A 169 1.91 -8.37 -1.23
C ALA A 169 0.50 -8.98 -1.24
N ALA A 170 -0.16 -9.06 -0.08
CA ALA A 170 -1.53 -9.56 0.03
C ALA A 170 -2.51 -8.71 -0.80
N CYS A 171 -2.44 -7.38 -0.67
CA CYS A 171 -3.23 -6.44 -1.50
C CYS A 171 -2.98 -6.60 -2.99
N CYS A 172 -1.70 -6.55 -3.37
CA CYS A 172 -1.40 -6.05 -4.71
C CYS A 172 -0.88 -7.17 -5.60
N LEU A 173 -0.37 -8.25 -5.01
CA LEU A 173 -0.05 -9.48 -5.72
C LEU A 173 -1.18 -10.50 -5.53
N ALA A 174 -1.43 -10.93 -4.30
CA ALA A 174 -2.33 -12.06 -4.04
C ALA A 174 -3.79 -11.71 -4.39
N SER A 175 -4.29 -10.52 -4.03
CA SER A 175 -5.67 -10.14 -4.39
C SER A 175 -5.86 -9.94 -5.89
N HIS A 176 -4.95 -9.27 -6.60
CA HIS A 176 -5.11 -9.09 -8.03
C HIS A 176 -4.95 -10.41 -8.81
N VAL A 177 -4.07 -11.31 -8.38
CA VAL A 177 -4.00 -12.67 -8.94
C VAL A 177 -5.29 -13.44 -8.65
N ALA A 178 -5.81 -13.38 -7.42
CA ALA A 178 -7.09 -14.00 -7.04
C ALA A 178 -8.26 -13.46 -7.88
N MET A 179 -8.24 -12.18 -8.23
CA MET A 179 -9.22 -11.57 -9.12
C MET A 179 -9.09 -12.07 -10.56
N MET A 180 -7.87 -12.24 -11.08
CA MET A 180 -7.63 -12.78 -12.43
C MET A 180 -8.07 -14.24 -12.59
N ILE A 181 -7.93 -15.06 -11.56
CA ILE A 181 -8.41 -16.47 -11.57
C ILE A 181 -9.92 -16.61 -11.31
N GLY A 182 -10.66 -15.50 -11.20
CA GLY A 182 -12.12 -15.52 -11.02
C GLY A 182 -12.57 -15.74 -9.58
N THR A 183 -11.74 -15.42 -8.57
CA THR A 183 -12.08 -15.53 -7.14
C THR A 183 -12.20 -14.16 -6.45
N PRO A 184 -13.22 -13.33 -6.79
CA PRO A 184 -13.34 -11.97 -6.29
C PRO A 184 -13.55 -11.88 -4.77
N LEU A 185 -14.11 -12.93 -4.14
CA LEU A 185 -14.27 -12.97 -2.68
C LEU A 185 -12.91 -13.03 -1.96
N ILE A 186 -12.02 -13.90 -2.42
CA ILE A 186 -10.66 -14.03 -1.87
C ILE A 186 -9.88 -12.74 -2.10
N SER A 187 -10.03 -12.14 -3.29
CA SER A 187 -9.46 -10.83 -3.60
C SER A 187 -9.91 -9.77 -2.59
N ALA A 188 -11.21 -9.63 -2.34
CA ALA A 188 -11.73 -8.68 -1.37
C ALA A 188 -11.16 -8.94 0.03
N MET A 189 -11.20 -10.18 0.53
CA MET A 189 -10.68 -10.53 1.85
C MET A 189 -9.21 -10.11 2.03
N LEU A 190 -8.38 -10.30 1.01
CA LEU A 190 -6.97 -9.92 1.03
C LEU A 190 -6.79 -8.39 1.00
N GLN A 191 -7.63 -7.65 0.26
CA GLN A 191 -7.61 -6.18 0.27
C GLN A 191 -8.00 -5.60 1.64
N PHE A 192 -8.96 -6.22 2.34
CA PHE A 192 -9.33 -5.87 3.71
C PHE A 192 -8.26 -6.24 4.74
N ALA A 193 -7.57 -7.36 4.54
CA ALA A 193 -6.52 -7.82 5.45
C ALA A 193 -5.27 -6.93 5.40
N ALA A 194 -4.91 -6.39 4.22
CA ALA A 194 -3.72 -5.59 4.02
C ALA A 194 -3.54 -4.42 5.04
N PRO A 195 -4.49 -3.49 5.23
CA PRO A 195 -4.34 -2.40 6.19
C PRO A 195 -4.25 -2.89 7.64
N ILE A 196 -4.91 -4.00 7.98
CA ILE A 196 -4.87 -4.61 9.32
C ILE A 196 -3.47 -5.17 9.59
N ILE A 197 -2.93 -5.97 8.66
CA ILE A 197 -1.60 -6.58 8.77
C ILE A 197 -0.54 -5.48 8.91
N ILE A 198 -0.63 -4.41 8.12
CA ILE A 198 0.30 -3.27 8.17
C ILE A 198 0.19 -2.55 9.52
N ALA A 199 -1.02 -2.22 9.97
CA ALA A 199 -1.21 -1.50 11.24
C ALA A 199 -0.72 -2.32 12.45
N VAL A 200 -1.05 -3.61 12.51
CA VAL A 200 -0.65 -4.51 13.60
C VAL A 200 0.86 -4.70 13.61
N SER A 201 1.50 -4.92 12.46
CA SER A 201 2.96 -5.09 12.38
C SER A 201 3.72 -3.83 12.80
N ILE A 202 3.21 -2.64 12.44
CA ILE A 202 3.77 -1.37 12.90
C ILE A 202 3.66 -1.21 14.42
N GLN A 203 2.48 -1.49 15.00
CA GLN A 203 2.26 -1.38 16.43
C GLN A 203 3.11 -2.37 17.22
N LEU A 204 3.20 -3.62 16.76
CA LEU A 204 4.00 -4.67 17.38
C LEU A 204 5.49 -4.32 17.33
N GLY A 205 5.98 -3.84 16.19
CA GLY A 205 7.36 -3.35 16.07
C GLY A 205 7.65 -2.20 17.02
N LYS A 206 6.71 -1.26 17.20
CA LYS A 206 6.86 -0.14 18.12
C LYS A 206 6.90 -0.58 19.59
N PHE A 207 6.09 -1.58 19.95
CA PHE A 207 6.12 -2.19 21.27
C PHE A 207 7.48 -2.83 21.55
N LEU A 208 8.03 -3.58 20.60
CA LEU A 208 9.35 -4.21 20.70
C LEU A 208 10.49 -3.18 20.79
N GLN A 209 10.36 -2.06 20.09
CA GLN A 209 11.34 -0.97 20.16
C GLN A 209 11.36 -0.35 21.56
N ARG A 210 10.19 -0.12 22.17
CA ARG A 210 10.07 0.39 23.55
C ARG A 210 10.59 -0.60 24.58
N SER A 211 10.33 -1.90 24.41
CA SER A 211 10.85 -2.92 25.33
C SER A 211 12.36 -3.05 25.24
N SER A 212 12.95 -2.92 24.04
CA SER A 212 14.40 -2.95 23.83
C SER A 212 15.13 -1.71 24.37
N GLN A 213 14.42 -0.60 24.58
CA GLN A 213 14.98 0.66 25.09
C GLN A 213 14.83 0.84 26.61
N ARG A 214 14.13 -0.05 27.32
CA ARG A 214 14.19 -0.07 28.79
C ARG A 214 15.51 -0.71 29.20
N PRO A 215 16.47 0.05 29.77
CA PRO A 215 17.62 -0.57 30.42
C PRO A 215 17.09 -1.36 31.60
N ASP A 216 17.65 -2.54 31.85
CA ASP A 216 17.44 -3.28 33.08
C ASP A 216 17.86 -2.43 34.28
N THR A 217 16.93 -1.65 34.84
CA THR A 217 17.13 -0.90 36.09
C THR A 217 17.20 -1.79 37.33
N ASN A 218 17.29 -3.12 37.17
CA ASN A 218 17.19 -4.08 38.28
C ASN A 218 18.48 -4.82 38.62
N LEU A 219 19.64 -4.44 38.06
CA LEU A 219 20.93 -5.04 38.44
C LEU A 219 21.78 -4.18 39.39
N ALA A 220 21.31 -2.99 39.79
CA ALA A 220 22.03 -2.08 40.69
C ALA A 220 21.47 -2.02 42.13
N SER A 221 20.41 -2.78 42.46
CA SER A 221 19.82 -2.80 43.82
C SER A 221 20.01 -4.14 44.56
N ALA A 222 20.94 -4.98 44.11
CA ALA A 222 21.21 -6.30 44.67
C ALA A 222 22.71 -6.54 44.96
N ALA A 223 23.45 -5.48 45.30
CA ALA A 223 24.81 -5.55 45.81
C ALA A 223 24.90 -4.86 47.17
#